data_AF-A0A832UHR5-F1
#
_entry.id   AF-A0A832UHR5-F1
#
_cell.length_a   1.000
_cell.length_b   1.000
_cell.length_c   1.000
_cell.angle_alpha   90.00
_cell.angle_beta   90.00
_cell.angle_gamma   90.00
#
_symmetry.space_group_name_H-M   'P 1'
#
loop_
_entity.id
_entity.type
_entity.pdbx_description
1 polymer ?
#
loop_
_entity_poly.entity_id
_entity_poly.type
_entity_poly.pdbx_seq_one_letter_code
_entity_poly.pdbx_strand_id
1 'polypeptide(L)'
;MFKGKVAPSDIVKSMGLVFGDIGTSPIYALTAIFLLIPPTAENVMGILSLVIWTMTILVTFEYTYLAMHIGKKGEGGTIVLKETLLPLIKSGNQAAFVSLLTIIGISLFIGDGVITPAISILSAVEGILLIPGFEATPQTTLMILAGVIAILLFSFQTKGTEKVAFTFGPIMVLWFIALAGFGLMALVSAPSVLLAISPMFAINYLISHGLEGLLILSAVILVAT
;
A
#
# COMPACT_ATOMS: atom_id res chain seq x y z
N MET A 1 -5.11 8.99 26.59
CA MET A 1 -6.04 8.13 27.36
C MET A 1 -7.39 8.16 26.64
N PHE A 2 -7.63 7.20 25.73
CA PHE A 2 -8.88 7.14 24.95
C PHE A 2 -10.03 6.67 25.84
N LYS A 3 -10.81 7.61 26.40
CA LYS A 3 -12.06 7.35 27.11
C LYS A 3 -13.23 7.72 26.20
N GLY A 4 -13.59 6.80 25.31
CA GLY A 4 -14.82 6.85 24.52
C GLY A 4 -15.21 5.42 24.16
N LYS A 5 -16.48 5.04 24.36
CA LYS A 5 -16.98 3.76 23.84
C LYS A 5 -16.92 3.84 22.31
N VAL A 6 -16.03 3.08 21.69
CA VAL A 6 -15.93 2.99 20.23
C VAL A 6 -17.25 2.42 19.72
N ALA A 7 -18.00 3.19 18.95
CA ALA A 7 -19.23 2.69 18.35
C ALA A 7 -18.87 1.78 17.15
N PRO A 8 -19.66 0.75 16.84
CA PRO A 8 -19.44 -0.07 15.64
C PRO A 8 -19.36 0.75 14.35
N SER A 9 -20.06 1.89 14.30
CA SER A 9 -19.97 2.84 13.19
C SER A 9 -18.58 3.45 13.01
N ASP A 10 -17.82 3.63 14.09
CA ASP A 10 -16.48 4.22 14.05
C ASP A 10 -15.47 3.22 13.49
N ILE A 11 -15.66 1.92 13.78
CA ILE A 11 -14.89 0.83 13.18
C ILE A 11 -15.13 0.79 11.67
N VAL A 12 -16.39 0.76 11.23
CA VAL A 12 -16.74 0.74 9.80
C VAL A 12 -16.20 1.97 9.07
N LYS A 13 -16.24 3.15 9.70
CA LYS A 13 -15.62 4.36 9.15
C LYS A 13 -14.11 4.22 8.99
N SER A 14 -13.40 3.69 10.00
CA SER A 14 -11.95 3.49 9.91
C SER A 14 -11.55 2.48 8.83
N MET A 15 -12.39 1.45 8.59
CA MET A 15 -12.17 0.48 7.50
C MET A 15 -12.17 1.17 6.13
N GLY A 16 -13.08 2.12 5.92
CA GLY A 16 -13.14 2.92 4.68
C GLY A 16 -12.05 3.98 4.57
N LEU A 17 -11.68 4.61 5.68
CA LEU A 17 -10.78 5.77 5.69
C LEU A 17 -9.29 5.39 5.73
N VAL A 18 -8.92 4.33 6.47
CA VAL A 18 -7.52 4.00 6.78
C VAL A 18 -7.08 2.70 6.12
N PHE A 19 -7.95 1.68 6.12
CA PHE A 19 -7.58 0.34 5.66
C PHE A 19 -7.89 0.09 4.19
N GLY A 20 -8.44 1.09 3.48
CA GLY A 20 -8.70 1.04 2.04
C GLY A 20 -7.47 0.63 1.24
N ASP A 21 -6.40 1.39 1.40
CA ASP A 21 -5.16 1.26 0.63
C ASP A 21 -4.50 -0.11 0.85
N ILE A 22 -4.27 -0.45 2.12
CA ILE A 22 -3.67 -1.72 2.55
C ILE A 22 -4.44 -2.95 2.01
N GLY A 23 -5.77 -2.83 1.87
CA GLY A 23 -6.61 -3.91 1.36
C GLY A 23 -6.55 -4.09 -0.16
N THR A 24 -6.03 -3.12 -0.90
CA THR A 24 -5.93 -3.14 -2.38
C THR A 24 -4.49 -3.22 -2.89
N SER A 25 -3.52 -2.70 -2.13
CA SER A 25 -2.09 -2.69 -2.45
C SER A 25 -1.50 -4.03 -2.90
N PRO A 26 -1.79 -5.16 -2.22
CA PRO A 26 -1.32 -6.47 -2.65
C PRO A 26 -1.77 -6.86 -4.07
N ILE A 27 -2.96 -6.44 -4.52
CA ILE A 27 -3.53 -6.94 -5.78
C ILE A 27 -2.79 -6.36 -6.98
N TYR A 28 -2.60 -5.03 -7.01
CA TYR A 28 -1.90 -4.41 -8.12
C TYR A 28 -0.39 -4.68 -8.05
N ALA A 29 0.21 -4.72 -6.85
CA ALA A 29 1.62 -5.05 -6.68
C ALA A 29 1.96 -6.47 -7.14
N LEU A 30 1.17 -7.48 -6.72
CA LEU A 30 1.39 -8.86 -7.17
C LEU A 30 1.17 -9.00 -8.68
N THR A 31 0.16 -8.33 -9.23
CA THR A 31 -0.08 -8.34 -10.68
C THR A 31 1.13 -7.75 -11.43
N ALA A 32 1.66 -6.61 -10.98
CA ALA A 32 2.83 -5.99 -11.57
C ALA A 32 4.09 -6.87 -11.46
N ILE A 33 4.31 -7.52 -10.31
CA ILE A 33 5.46 -8.41 -10.11
C ILE A 33 5.39 -9.60 -11.06
N PHE A 34 4.24 -10.26 -11.21
CA PHE A 34 4.09 -11.42 -12.09
C PHE A 34 4.01 -11.09 -13.59
N LEU A 35 3.98 -9.80 -13.96
CA LEU A 35 4.28 -9.39 -15.33
C LEU A 35 5.77 -9.41 -15.63
N LEU A 36 6.61 -9.23 -14.61
CA LEU A 36 8.07 -9.21 -14.75
C LEU A 36 8.70 -10.59 -14.61
N ILE A 37 8.07 -11.49 -13.85
CA ILE A 37 8.58 -12.83 -13.60
C ILE A 37 7.51 -13.91 -13.81
N PRO A 38 7.91 -15.13 -14.22
CA PRO A 38 6.97 -16.22 -14.37
C PRO A 38 6.41 -16.66 -12.99
N PRO A 39 5.11 -16.95 -12.87
CA PRO A 39 4.48 -17.40 -11.63
C PRO A 39 4.78 -18.89 -11.34
N THR A 40 6.05 -19.22 -11.13
CA THR A 40 6.48 -20.56 -10.69
C THR A 40 6.21 -20.74 -9.20
N ALA A 41 6.08 -21.99 -8.75
CA ALA A 41 5.86 -22.28 -7.33
C ALA A 41 6.94 -21.67 -6.42
N GLU A 42 8.20 -21.67 -6.86
CA GLU A 42 9.31 -21.05 -6.14
C GLU A 42 9.15 -19.52 -6.04
N ASN A 43 8.85 -18.86 -7.16
CA ASN A 43 8.68 -17.41 -7.22
C ASN A 43 7.49 -16.95 -6.38
N VAL A 44 6.35 -17.64 -6.48
CA VAL A 44 5.16 -17.35 -5.68
C VAL A 44 5.49 -17.45 -4.19
N MET A 45 6.19 -18.52 -3.78
CA MET A 45 6.52 -18.72 -2.37
C MET A 45 7.50 -17.68 -1.83
N GLY A 46 8.53 -17.34 -2.63
CA GLY A 46 9.50 -16.29 -2.31
C GLY A 46 8.83 -14.93 -2.13
N ILE A 47 7.99 -14.53 -3.10
CA ILE A 47 7.29 -13.23 -3.07
C ILE A 47 6.31 -13.16 -1.92
N LEU A 48 5.49 -14.19 -1.69
CA LEU A 48 4.54 -14.20 -0.58
C LEU A 48 5.26 -14.06 0.77
N SER A 49 6.41 -14.73 0.92
CA SER A 49 7.26 -14.57 2.11
C SER A 49 7.83 -13.16 2.21
N LEU A 50 8.31 -12.58 1.11
CA LEU A 50 8.80 -11.20 1.08
C LEU A 50 7.73 -10.21 1.49
N VAL A 51 6.50 -10.36 0.99
CA VAL A 51 5.35 -9.51 1.35
C VAL A 51 5.08 -9.59 2.85
N ILE A 52 4.96 -10.79 3.41
CA ILE A 52 4.69 -11.01 4.85
C ILE A 52 5.76 -10.35 5.71
N TRP A 53 7.04 -10.59 5.40
CA TRP A 53 8.14 -10.11 6.22
C TRP A 53 8.41 -8.61 6.02
N THR A 54 8.22 -8.08 4.81
CA THR A 54 8.29 -6.63 4.56
C THR A 54 7.22 -5.90 5.36
N MET A 55 5.96 -6.34 5.30
CA MET A 55 4.88 -5.75 6.11
C MET A 55 5.16 -5.84 7.61
N THR A 56 5.62 -7.01 8.07
CA THR A 56 5.94 -7.21 9.50
C THR A 56 7.06 -6.28 9.95
N ILE A 57 8.14 -6.16 9.18
CA ILE A 57 9.30 -5.33 9.52
C ILE A 57 8.94 -3.84 9.45
N LEU A 58 8.31 -3.38 8.38
CA LEU A 58 7.93 -1.97 8.23
C LEU A 58 6.98 -1.54 9.36
N VAL A 59 5.89 -2.28 9.59
CA VAL A 59 4.90 -1.90 10.61
C VAL A 59 5.50 -1.97 12.03
N THR A 60 6.29 -3.00 12.34
CA THR A 60 6.83 -3.19 13.69
C THR A 60 8.03 -2.29 13.97
N PHE A 61 9.03 -2.30 13.09
CA PHE A 61 10.28 -1.61 13.32
C PHE A 61 10.24 -0.14 12.88
N GLU A 62 9.79 0.14 11.66
CA GLU A 62 9.77 1.52 11.16
C GLU A 62 8.65 2.32 11.82
N TYR A 63 7.40 1.86 11.73
CA TYR A 63 6.28 2.65 12.23
C TYR A 63 6.15 2.58 13.75
N THR A 64 6.08 1.37 14.32
CA THR A 64 5.80 1.23 15.76
C THR A 64 7.02 1.55 16.62
N TYR A 65 8.21 1.09 16.25
CA TYR A 65 9.41 1.35 17.04
C TYR A 65 10.02 2.72 16.70
N LEU A 66 10.44 2.96 15.45
CA LEU A 66 11.18 4.17 15.09
C LEU A 66 10.30 5.42 15.09
N ALA A 67 9.20 5.43 14.32
CA ALA A 67 8.39 6.63 14.14
C ALA A 67 7.71 7.08 15.45
N MET A 68 7.21 6.14 16.26
CA MET A 68 6.60 6.49 17.55
C MET A 68 7.62 6.87 18.64
N HIS A 69 8.85 6.36 18.62
CA HIS A 69 9.88 6.80 19.58
C HIS A 69 10.46 8.18 19.24
N ILE A 70 10.56 8.52 17.96
CA ILE A 70 11.13 9.81 17.52
C ILE A 70 10.05 10.89 17.38
N GLY A 71 8.78 10.51 17.32
CA GLY A 71 7.65 11.45 17.27
C GLY A 71 7.49 12.29 18.54
N LYS A 72 7.13 13.56 18.37
CA LYS A 72 6.68 14.44 19.46
C LYS A 72 5.15 14.55 19.41
N LYS A 73 4.50 14.51 20.58
CA LYS A 73 3.02 14.56 20.72
C LYS A 73 2.24 13.45 20.01
N GLY A 74 2.90 12.34 19.63
CA GLY A 74 2.26 11.24 18.90
C GLY A 74 2.12 11.49 17.40
N GLU A 75 2.74 12.56 16.87
CA GLU A 75 2.88 12.80 15.43
C GLU A 75 4.29 12.39 15.00
N GLY A 76 4.36 11.49 14.01
CA GLY A 76 5.59 11.10 13.33
C GLY A 76 5.65 11.70 11.92
N GLY A 77 6.84 11.75 11.32
CA GLY A 77 7.00 12.12 9.90
C GLY A 77 8.15 13.09 9.64
N THR A 78 8.42 13.32 8.36
CA THR A 78 9.54 14.14 7.86
C THR A 78 9.51 15.59 8.38
N ILE A 79 8.33 16.16 8.58
CA ILE A 79 8.17 17.54 9.11
C ILE A 79 8.54 17.59 10.60
N VAL A 80 8.01 16.65 11.41
CA VAL A 80 8.29 16.57 12.85
C VAL A 80 9.77 16.27 13.11
N LEU A 81 10.39 15.46 12.25
CA LEU A 81 11.82 15.17 12.29
C LEU A 81 12.65 16.43 12.06
N LYS A 82 12.32 17.22 11.03
CA LYS A 82 12.98 18.50 10.73
C LYS A 82 12.83 19.50 11.89
N GLU A 83 11.62 19.66 12.43
CA GLU A 83 11.38 20.57 13.55
C GLU A 83 12.14 20.17 14.83
N THR A 84 12.36 18.88 15.03
CA THR A 84 13.14 18.38 16.17
C THR A 84 14.65 18.51 15.94
N LEU A 85 15.11 18.33 14.69
CA LEU A 85 16.52 18.34 14.35
C LEU A 85 17.08 19.76 14.13
N LEU A 86 16.31 20.68 13.57
CA LEU A 86 16.75 22.04 13.27
C LEU A 86 17.32 22.80 14.49
N PRO A 87 16.70 22.76 15.68
CA PRO A 87 17.26 23.40 16.88
C PRO A 87 18.59 22.81 17.37
N LEU A 88 18.92 21.58 16.97
CA LEU A 88 20.15 20.89 17.36
C LEU A 88 21.33 21.18 16.41
N ILE A 89 21.06 21.76 15.24
CA ILE A 89 22.06 22.05 14.22
C ILE A 89 22.62 23.47 14.42
N LYS A 90 23.95 23.56 14.61
CA LYS A 90 24.65 24.84 14.79
C LYS A 90 25.20 25.43 13.48
N SER A 91 25.34 24.62 12.44
CA SER A 91 25.91 25.02 11.14
C SER A 91 24.82 25.34 10.11
N GLY A 92 24.89 26.52 9.49
CA GLY A 92 23.94 26.95 8.45
C GLY A 92 23.88 26.01 7.25
N ASN A 93 25.01 25.44 6.82
CA ASN A 93 25.07 24.51 5.69
C ASN A 93 24.37 23.18 5.99
N GLN A 94 24.48 22.68 7.22
CA GLN A 94 23.77 21.46 7.64
C GLN A 94 22.27 21.70 7.75
N ALA A 95 21.85 22.87 8.24
CA ALA A 95 20.43 23.24 8.30
C ALA A 95 19.82 23.37 6.90
N ALA A 96 20.59 23.92 5.94
CA ALA A 96 20.20 23.97 4.54
C ALA A 96 20.08 22.57 3.92
N PHE A 97 21.05 21.69 4.17
CA PHE A 97 21.00 20.30 3.68
C PHE A 97 19.81 19.51 4.22
N VAL A 98 19.54 19.58 5.53
CA VAL A 98 18.36 18.93 6.13
C VAL A 98 17.05 19.51 5.57
N SER A 99 17.00 20.83 5.35
CA SER A 99 15.84 21.47 4.73
C SER A 99 15.61 20.98 3.31
N LEU A 100 16.67 20.82 2.51
CA LEU A 100 16.59 20.26 1.17
C LEU A 100 16.05 18.82 1.19
N LEU A 101 16.60 17.94 2.04
CA LEU A 101 16.10 16.57 2.19
C LEU A 101 14.63 16.52 2.59
N THR A 102 14.20 17.44 3.45
CA THR A 102 12.80 17.53 3.86
C THR A 102 11.89 17.97 2.71
N ILE A 103 12.33 18.94 1.89
CA ILE A 103 11.57 19.38 0.71
C ILE A 103 11.43 18.22 -0.28
N ILE A 104 12.51 17.46 -0.50
CA ILE A 104 12.49 16.25 -1.36
C ILE A 104 11.49 15.23 -0.79
N GLY A 105 11.56 14.93 0.51
CA GLY A 105 10.64 13.99 1.16
C GLY A 105 9.17 14.41 1.06
N ILE A 106 8.85 15.69 1.30
CA ILE A 106 7.48 16.22 1.16
C ILE A 106 7.02 16.13 -0.31
N SER A 107 7.90 16.44 -1.26
CA SER A 107 7.56 16.36 -2.69
C SER A 107 7.25 14.92 -3.12
N LEU A 108 8.03 13.95 -2.64
CA LEU A 108 7.79 12.53 -2.89
C LEU A 108 6.47 12.06 -2.26
N PHE A 109 6.19 12.48 -1.02
CA PHE A 109 4.92 12.16 -0.34
C PHE A 109 3.70 12.75 -1.07
N ILE A 110 3.80 13.99 -1.56
CA ILE A 110 2.73 14.59 -2.38
C ILE A 110 2.56 13.83 -3.70
N GLY A 111 3.68 13.43 -4.32
CA GLY A 111 3.67 12.62 -5.55
C GLY A 111 2.93 11.31 -5.35
N ASP A 112 3.23 10.60 -4.26
CA ASP A 112 2.58 9.35 -3.87
C ASP A 112 1.06 9.53 -3.72
N GLY A 113 0.63 10.59 -3.01
CA GLY A 113 -0.79 10.92 -2.85
C GLY A 113 -1.54 11.21 -4.16
N VAL A 114 -0.84 11.56 -5.24
CA VAL A 114 -1.43 11.73 -6.58
C VAL A 114 -1.40 10.43 -7.39
N ILE A 115 -0.37 9.61 -7.23
CA ILE A 115 -0.16 8.38 -8.00
C ILE A 115 -1.10 7.26 -7.53
N THR A 116 -1.30 7.09 -6.22
CA THR A 116 -2.08 5.97 -5.66
C THR A 116 -3.53 5.91 -6.16
N PRO A 117 -4.31 7.01 -6.19
CA PRO A 117 -5.65 6.98 -6.76
C PRO A 117 -5.65 6.65 -8.25
N ALA A 118 -4.64 7.11 -9.00
CA ALA A 118 -4.55 6.85 -10.43
C ALA A 118 -4.27 5.37 -10.73
N ILE A 119 -3.28 4.77 -10.05
CA ILE A 119 -2.95 3.35 -10.22
C ILE A 119 -4.11 2.47 -9.75
N SER A 120 -4.69 2.76 -8.58
CA SER A 120 -5.79 1.95 -8.04
C SER A 120 -7.02 1.93 -8.96
N ILE A 121 -7.41 3.08 -9.52
CA ILE A 121 -8.54 3.16 -10.46
C ILE A 121 -8.19 2.45 -11.78
N LEU A 122 -6.97 2.62 -12.29
CA LEU A 122 -6.55 1.97 -13.53
C LEU A 122 -6.53 0.45 -13.37
N SER A 123 -5.94 -0.08 -12.30
CA SER A 123 -5.91 -1.52 -12.00
C SER A 123 -7.30 -2.10 -11.80
N ALA A 124 -8.24 -1.35 -11.22
CA ALA A 124 -9.64 -1.78 -11.13
C ALA A 124 -10.30 -1.89 -12.52
N VAL A 125 -10.00 -0.95 -13.43
CA VAL A 125 -10.52 -0.94 -14.81
C VAL A 125 -9.87 -2.02 -15.68
N GLU A 126 -8.58 -2.32 -15.47
CA GLU A 126 -7.86 -3.41 -16.15
C GLU A 126 -8.47 -4.79 -15.88
N GLY A 127 -9.25 -4.95 -14.81
CA GLY A 127 -10.06 -6.15 -14.58
C GLY A 127 -11.01 -6.50 -15.73
N ILE A 128 -11.39 -5.55 -16.59
CA ILE A 128 -12.16 -5.80 -17.82
C ILE A 128 -11.45 -6.77 -18.75
N LEU A 129 -10.12 -6.76 -18.79
CA LEU A 129 -9.32 -7.65 -19.64
C LEU A 129 -9.46 -9.13 -19.24
N LEU A 130 -9.93 -9.41 -18.02
CA LEU A 130 -10.19 -10.77 -17.54
C LEU A 130 -11.54 -11.32 -17.98
N ILE A 131 -12.40 -10.50 -18.60
CA ILE A 131 -13.72 -10.91 -19.08
C ILE A 131 -13.58 -11.49 -20.49
N PRO A 132 -14.05 -12.74 -20.74
CA PRO A 132 -14.01 -13.34 -22.07
C PRO A 132 -14.67 -12.43 -23.11
N GLY A 133 -13.94 -12.11 -24.18
CA GLY A 133 -14.39 -11.21 -25.24
C GLY A 133 -13.97 -9.74 -25.09
N PHE A 134 -13.40 -9.34 -23.94
CA PHE A 134 -12.84 -7.98 -23.71
C PHE A 134 -11.32 -7.97 -23.54
N GLU A 135 -10.66 -9.11 -23.74
CA GLU A 135 -9.20 -9.31 -23.60
C GLU A 135 -8.36 -8.36 -24.47
N ALA A 136 -8.87 -7.97 -25.63
CA ALA A 136 -8.20 -7.08 -26.58
C ALA A 136 -8.63 -5.61 -26.46
N THR A 137 -9.20 -5.21 -25.31
CA THR A 137 -9.61 -3.82 -25.10
C THR A 137 -8.40 -2.89 -25.19
N PRO A 138 -8.43 -1.84 -26.04
CA PRO A 138 -7.30 -0.93 -26.18
C PRO A 138 -6.96 -0.22 -24.87
N GLN A 139 -5.67 -0.09 -24.57
CA GLN A 139 -5.18 0.60 -23.36
C GLN A 139 -5.68 2.05 -23.27
N THR A 140 -5.82 2.74 -24.42
CA THR A 140 -6.40 4.08 -24.49
C THR A 140 -7.82 4.12 -23.94
N THR A 141 -8.64 3.10 -24.20
CA THR A 141 -10.01 3.01 -23.70
C THR A 141 -10.01 2.82 -22.18
N LEU A 142 -9.13 1.96 -21.65
CA LEU A 142 -8.99 1.74 -20.21
C LEU A 142 -8.57 3.03 -19.49
N MET A 143 -7.59 3.76 -20.04
CA MET A 143 -7.12 5.02 -19.49
C MET A 143 -8.19 6.12 -19.52
N ILE A 144 -8.95 6.23 -20.62
CA ILE A 144 -10.08 7.18 -20.70
C ILE A 144 -11.14 6.83 -19.65
N LEU A 145 -11.49 5.55 -19.54
CA LEU A 145 -12.47 5.08 -18.56
C LEU A 145 -12.00 5.35 -17.12
N ALA A 146 -10.74 5.05 -16.81
CA ALA A 146 -10.14 5.35 -15.52
C ALA A 146 -10.16 6.87 -15.24
N GLY A 147 -9.83 7.70 -16.23
CA GLY A 147 -9.90 9.16 -16.13
C GLY A 147 -11.33 9.66 -15.85
N VAL A 148 -12.34 9.11 -16.53
CA VAL A 148 -13.75 9.43 -16.29
C VAL A 148 -14.16 9.04 -14.87
N ILE A 149 -13.81 7.83 -14.42
CA ILE A 149 -14.08 7.36 -13.06
C ILE A 149 -13.41 8.28 -12.03
N ALA A 150 -12.14 8.63 -12.24
CA ALA A 150 -11.40 9.54 -11.37
C ALA A 150 -12.10 10.90 -11.28
N ILE A 151 -12.42 11.53 -12.42
CA ILE A 151 -13.12 12.83 -12.44
C ILE A 151 -14.45 12.74 -11.66
N LEU A 152 -15.23 11.68 -11.86
CA LEU A 152 -16.50 11.49 -11.15
C LEU A 152 -16.31 11.33 -9.63
N LEU A 153 -15.36 10.48 -9.22
CA LEU A 153 -15.05 10.24 -7.81
C LEU A 153 -14.54 11.50 -7.12
N PHE A 154 -13.56 12.18 -7.71
CA PHE A 154 -12.99 13.41 -7.17
C PHE A 154 -13.96 14.60 -7.20
N SER A 155 -14.87 14.65 -8.18
CA SER A 155 -15.95 15.65 -8.19
C SER A 155 -16.85 15.52 -6.97
N PHE A 156 -17.09 14.29 -6.49
CA PHE A 156 -17.91 14.04 -5.31
C PHE A 156 -17.19 14.34 -3.99
N GLN A 157 -15.85 14.32 -3.95
CA GLN A 157 -15.06 14.66 -2.76
C GLN A 157 -15.22 16.11 -2.30
N THR A 158 -15.64 17.01 -3.20
CA THR A 158 -15.94 18.42 -2.87
C THR A 158 -17.04 18.60 -1.81
N LYS A 159 -17.85 17.56 -1.55
CA LYS A 159 -18.94 17.56 -0.56
C LYS A 159 -18.49 17.19 0.87
N GLY A 160 -17.19 16.99 1.08
CA GLY A 160 -16.57 16.71 2.37
C GLY A 160 -16.12 15.26 2.52
N THR A 161 -14.85 15.07 2.89
CA THR A 161 -14.18 13.76 3.05
C THR A 161 -14.87 12.84 4.05
N GLU A 162 -15.49 13.40 5.10
CA GLU A 162 -16.17 12.63 6.14
C GLU A 162 -17.42 11.89 5.62
N LYS A 163 -18.21 12.53 4.74
CA LYS A 163 -19.40 11.91 4.13
C LYS A 163 -19.02 10.84 3.12
N VAL A 164 -17.92 11.05 2.42
CA VAL A 164 -17.34 10.12 1.47
C VAL A 164 -16.88 8.86 2.22
N ALA A 165 -16.09 9.02 3.28
CA ALA A 165 -15.60 7.91 4.12
C ALA A 165 -16.73 7.05 4.71
N PHE A 166 -17.85 7.66 5.11
CA PHE A 166 -19.01 6.91 5.60
C PHE A 166 -19.65 6.01 4.53
N THR A 167 -19.62 6.43 3.27
CA THR A 167 -20.19 5.67 2.15
C THR A 167 -19.26 4.53 1.71
N PHE A 168 -17.94 4.77 1.75
CA PHE A 168 -16.94 3.77 1.39
C PHE A 168 -16.70 2.70 2.47
N GLY A 169 -16.93 3.01 3.74
CA GLY A 169 -16.76 2.06 4.86
C GLY A 169 -17.48 0.72 4.65
N PRO A 170 -18.80 0.69 4.40
CA PRO A 170 -19.53 -0.55 4.12
C PRO A 170 -19.02 -1.31 2.89
N ILE A 171 -18.62 -0.60 1.84
CA ILE A 171 -18.05 -1.19 0.62
C ILE A 171 -16.74 -1.90 0.95
N MET A 172 -15.87 -1.27 1.75
CA MET A 172 -14.62 -1.87 2.21
C MET A 172 -14.85 -3.10 3.09
N VAL A 173 -15.87 -3.09 3.95
CA VAL A 173 -16.21 -4.28 4.74
C VAL A 173 -16.62 -5.44 3.84
N LEU A 174 -17.48 -5.19 2.84
CA LEU A 174 -17.86 -6.20 1.85
C LEU A 174 -16.65 -6.71 1.07
N TRP A 175 -15.74 -5.80 0.70
CA TRP A 175 -14.49 -6.13 0.04
C TRP A 175 -13.61 -7.06 0.88
N PHE A 176 -13.37 -6.74 2.15
CA PHE A 176 -12.58 -7.61 3.03
C PHE A 176 -13.24 -8.96 3.30
N ILE A 177 -14.57 -9.01 3.38
CA ILE A 177 -15.31 -10.27 3.48
C ILE A 177 -15.11 -11.11 2.22
N ALA A 178 -15.17 -10.49 1.03
CA ALA A 178 -14.91 -11.18 -0.22
C ALA A 178 -13.47 -11.72 -0.29
N LEU A 179 -12.48 -10.89 0.06
CA LEU A 179 -11.07 -11.30 0.12
C LEU A 179 -10.85 -12.46 1.11
N ALA A 180 -11.45 -12.37 2.31
CA ALA A 180 -11.37 -13.45 3.29
C ALA A 180 -12.03 -14.73 2.78
N GLY A 181 -13.20 -14.63 2.14
CA GLY A 181 -13.92 -15.78 1.59
C GLY A 181 -13.12 -16.48 0.48
N PHE A 182 -12.69 -15.73 -0.54
CA PHE A 182 -11.90 -16.29 -1.64
C PHE A 182 -10.52 -16.76 -1.16
N GLY A 183 -9.88 -16.02 -0.25
CA GLY A 183 -8.62 -16.40 0.36
C GLY A 183 -8.70 -17.72 1.12
N LEU A 184 -9.75 -17.93 1.91
CA LEU A 184 -9.98 -19.20 2.60
C LEU A 184 -10.24 -20.36 1.63
N MET A 185 -11.02 -20.14 0.57
CA MET A 185 -11.25 -21.16 -0.47
C MET A 185 -9.95 -21.54 -1.18
N ALA A 186 -9.11 -20.56 -1.51
CA ALA A 186 -7.80 -20.78 -2.11
C ALA A 186 -6.87 -21.52 -1.14
N LEU A 187 -6.93 -21.19 0.15
CA LEU A 187 -6.10 -21.81 1.19
C LEU A 187 -6.41 -23.30 1.36
N VAL A 188 -7.68 -23.68 1.29
CA VAL A 188 -8.09 -25.11 1.32
C VAL A 188 -7.55 -25.86 0.11
N SER A 189 -7.50 -25.21 -1.05
CA SER A 189 -7.02 -25.80 -2.30
C SER A 189 -5.49 -25.91 -2.36
N ALA A 190 -4.76 -24.98 -1.73
CA ALA A 190 -3.31 -24.96 -1.66
C ALA A 190 -2.78 -24.65 -0.25
N PRO A 191 -2.89 -25.61 0.70
CA PRO A 191 -2.42 -25.40 2.07
C PRO A 191 -0.92 -25.14 2.19
N SER A 192 -0.15 -25.59 1.18
CA SER A 192 1.29 -25.38 1.10
C SER A 192 1.67 -23.91 1.17
N VAL A 193 0.81 -22.99 0.72
CA VAL A 193 1.02 -21.53 0.76
C VAL A 193 1.34 -21.02 2.18
N LEU A 194 0.85 -21.68 3.23
CA LEU A 194 1.17 -21.32 4.62
C LEU A 194 2.66 -21.42 4.95
N LEU A 195 3.43 -22.24 4.21
CA LEU A 195 4.88 -22.32 4.40
C LEU A 195 5.58 -21.00 4.06
N ALA A 196 4.96 -20.10 3.28
CA ALA A 196 5.50 -18.78 2.93
C ALA A 196 5.69 -17.88 4.16
N ILE A 197 5.03 -18.17 5.28
CA ILE A 197 5.26 -17.49 6.56
C ILE A 197 6.72 -17.63 7.01
N SER A 198 7.40 -18.72 6.64
CA SER A 198 8.82 -18.90 6.95
C SER A 198 9.67 -17.85 6.24
N PRO A 199 10.53 -17.07 6.95
CA PRO A 199 11.40 -16.06 6.35
C PRO A 199 12.46 -16.67 5.44
N MET A 200 12.69 -17.99 5.53
CA MET A 200 13.66 -18.69 4.70
C MET A 200 13.31 -18.58 3.21
N PHE A 201 12.02 -18.53 2.84
CA PHE A 201 11.63 -18.35 1.44
C PHE A 201 12.05 -16.97 0.92
N ALA A 202 11.81 -15.90 1.68
CA ALA A 202 12.24 -14.55 1.34
C ALA A 202 13.78 -14.44 1.24
N ILE A 203 14.50 -14.97 2.24
CA ILE A 203 15.97 -14.92 2.28
C ILE A 203 16.56 -15.70 1.10
N ASN A 204 16.10 -16.94 0.88
CA ASN A 204 16.57 -17.76 -0.22
C ASN A 204 16.29 -17.10 -1.56
N TYR A 205 15.11 -16.49 -1.73
CA TYR A 205 14.75 -15.77 -2.95
C TYR A 205 15.70 -14.61 -3.25
N LEU A 206 16.00 -13.78 -2.24
CA LEU A 206 16.94 -12.66 -2.40
C LEU A 206 18.36 -13.12 -2.70
N ILE A 207 18.81 -14.20 -2.06
CA ILE A 207 20.16 -14.75 -2.29
C ILE A 207 20.26 -15.38 -3.68
N SER A 208 19.24 -16.11 -4.12
CA SER A 208 19.27 -16.81 -5.41
C SER A 208 19.12 -15.87 -6.61
N HIS A 209 18.38 -14.76 -6.47
CA HIS A 209 18.11 -13.81 -7.56
C HIS A 209 18.99 -12.54 -7.52
N GLY A 210 19.75 -12.31 -6.45
CA GLY A 210 20.71 -11.20 -6.33
C GLY A 210 20.07 -9.82 -6.61
N LEU A 211 20.54 -9.14 -7.65
CA LEU A 211 20.04 -7.81 -8.03
C LEU A 211 18.58 -7.82 -8.51
N GLU A 212 18.15 -8.86 -9.21
CA GLU A 212 16.76 -8.99 -9.65
C GLU A 212 15.83 -9.16 -8.43
N GLY A 213 16.25 -9.93 -7.44
CA GLY A 213 15.55 -10.06 -6.16
C GLY A 213 15.39 -8.72 -5.45
N LEU A 214 16.37 -7.82 -5.54
CA LEU A 214 16.30 -6.48 -4.96
C LEU A 214 15.34 -5.55 -5.72
N LEU A 215 15.26 -5.67 -7.06
CA LEU A 215 14.25 -4.97 -7.86
C LEU A 215 12.84 -5.47 -7.56
N ILE A 216 12.68 -6.76 -7.27
CA ILE A 216 11.38 -7.32 -6.88
C ILE A 216 11.02 -6.87 -5.46
N LEU A 217 12.00 -6.78 -4.56
CA LEU A 217 11.79 -6.22 -3.22
C LEU A 217 11.27 -4.78 -3.28
N SER A 218 11.75 -3.94 -4.20
CA SER A 218 11.21 -2.58 -4.34
C SER A 218 9.75 -2.57 -4.83
N ALA A 219 9.36 -3.52 -5.68
CA ALA A 219 7.96 -3.72 -6.06
C ALA A 219 7.12 -4.27 -4.90
N VAL A 220 7.70 -5.10 -4.02
CA VAL A 220 7.03 -5.61 -2.81
C VAL A 220 6.78 -4.49 -1.79
N ILE A 221 7.64 -3.46 -1.71
CA ILE A 221 7.41 -2.30 -0.85
C ILE A 221 6.10 -1.58 -1.20
N LEU A 222 5.67 -1.63 -2.46
CA LEU A 222 4.40 -1.08 -2.90
C LEU A 222 3.17 -1.77 -2.27
N VAL A 223 3.35 -2.95 -1.67
CA VAL A 223 2.29 -3.60 -0.87
C VAL A 223 2.06 -2.88 0.47
N ALA A 224 3.08 -2.16 0.96
CA ALA A 224 3.09 -1.50 2.26
C ALA A 224 2.77 0.01 2.23
N THR A 225 2.47 0.54 1.04
CA THR A 225 1.91 1.88 0.83
C THR A 225 0.40 1.82 0.99
#